data_AF-A0A7Y2F9C7-F1
#
_entry.id   AF-A0A7Y2F9C7-F1
#
_cell.length_a   1.000
_cell.length_b   1.000
_cell.length_c   1.000
_cell.angle_alpha   90.00
_cell.angle_beta   90.00
_cell.angle_gamma   90.00
#
_symmetry.space_group_name_H-M   'P 1'
#
loop_
_entity.id
_entity.type
_entity.pdbx_description
1 polymer ?
#
loop_
_entity_poly.entity_id
_entity_poly.type
_entity_poly.pdbx_seq_one_letter_code
_entity_poly.pdbx_strand_id
1 'polypeptide(L)'
;MNRFLIAIVACVSSAVAIRAEPIDQPVVKLLQTYCGDCHANGASEGGLSIELAAVDWQESESIERWESIHEMVSRGIMPPPDADQPSPDERAELTNWIDQALCKHSPIGGTPLRRLNRREYAATIDQLFSLGGYRVPESFPPDNDANGFDNQGEALVVAGSHLEALAETATQIADLIFPPPAKTVPAKTVRILPDEMVISYSSALVVDGAMRLASSG
;
A
#
# COMPACT_ATOMS: atom_id res chain seq x y z
N MET A 1 20.87 -21.89 68.54
CA MET A 1 20.28 -20.93 67.58
C MET A 1 20.91 -21.16 66.22
N ASN A 2 20.25 -21.94 65.36
CA ASN A 2 20.72 -22.31 64.02
C ASN A 2 20.64 -21.12 63.07
N ARG A 3 21.75 -20.80 62.40
CA ARG A 3 21.79 -19.82 61.31
C ARG A 3 21.74 -20.58 59.99
N PHE A 4 20.59 -20.58 59.33
CA PHE A 4 20.44 -21.07 57.95
C PHE A 4 20.96 -20.00 56.98
N LEU A 5 22.00 -20.33 56.21
CA LEU A 5 22.46 -19.57 55.06
C LEU A 5 21.69 -20.04 53.82
N ILE A 6 20.83 -19.18 53.27
CA ILE A 6 20.18 -19.41 51.98
C ILE A 6 21.11 -18.82 50.91
N ALA A 7 21.70 -19.69 50.09
CA ALA A 7 22.45 -19.28 48.90
C ALA A 7 21.46 -19.08 47.74
N ILE A 8 21.28 -17.83 47.31
CA ILE A 8 20.52 -17.49 46.11
C ILE A 8 21.45 -17.71 44.91
N VAL A 9 21.22 -18.79 44.16
CA VAL A 9 21.85 -19.01 42.86
C VAL A 9 21.06 -18.22 41.84
N ALA A 10 21.57 -17.05 41.47
CA ALA A 10 21.03 -16.26 40.37
C ALA A 10 21.45 -16.91 39.03
N CYS A 11 20.54 -17.67 38.42
CA CYS A 11 20.68 -18.11 37.03
C CYS A 11 20.51 -16.92 36.10
N VAL A 12 21.62 -16.30 35.69
CA VAL A 12 21.63 -15.32 34.60
C VAL A 12 21.48 -16.09 33.30
N SER A 13 20.25 -16.21 32.80
CA SER A 13 20.00 -16.66 31.43
C SER A 13 20.32 -15.51 30.48
N SER A 14 21.57 -15.43 30.02
CA SER A 14 21.91 -14.61 28.87
C SER A 14 21.34 -15.25 27.63
N ALA A 15 20.22 -14.72 27.13
CA ALA A 15 19.79 -14.99 25.77
C ALA A 15 20.85 -14.38 24.83
N VAL A 16 21.79 -15.21 24.39
CA VAL A 16 22.68 -14.87 23.29
C VAL A 16 21.78 -14.78 22.06
N ALA A 17 21.57 -13.57 21.55
CA ALA A 17 20.97 -13.38 20.24
C ALA A 17 21.87 -14.12 19.24
N ILE A 18 21.35 -15.20 18.66
CA ILE A 18 22.04 -15.92 17.59
C ILE A 18 22.11 -14.93 16.42
N ARG A 19 23.33 -14.46 16.15
CA ARG A 19 23.57 -13.40 15.17
C ARG A 19 23.51 -13.93 13.74
N ALA A 20 23.88 -15.19 13.53
CA ALA A 20 23.85 -15.86 12.23
C ALA A 20 22.84 -17.02 12.23
N GLU A 21 21.86 -16.96 11.32
CA GLU A 21 20.85 -18.01 11.13
C GLU A 21 21.42 -19.12 10.23
N PRO A 22 21.37 -20.40 10.65
CA PRO A 22 21.89 -21.50 9.85
C PRO A 22 21.10 -21.70 8.56
N ILE A 23 21.80 -22.07 7.48
CA ILE A 23 21.19 -22.39 6.19
C ILE A 23 20.72 -23.84 6.17
N ASP A 24 19.58 -24.09 5.53
CA ASP A 24 19.02 -25.44 5.37
C ASP A 24 19.96 -26.35 4.57
N GLN A 25 20.16 -27.58 5.05
CA GLN A 25 21.14 -28.53 4.47
C GLN A 25 21.00 -28.79 2.95
N PRO A 26 19.79 -28.88 2.36
CA PRO A 26 19.65 -28.98 0.90
C PRO A 26 20.24 -27.77 0.18
N VAL A 27 19.96 -26.57 0.68
CA VAL A 27 20.45 -25.30 0.11
C VAL A 27 21.97 -25.17 0.27
N VAL A 28 22.52 -25.58 1.42
CA VAL A 28 23.98 -25.61 1.63
C VAL A 28 24.67 -26.43 0.54
N LYS A 29 24.11 -27.57 0.15
CA LYS A 29 24.67 -28.39 -0.94
C LYS A 29 24.64 -27.68 -2.27
N LEU A 30 23.52 -27.04 -2.61
CA LEU A 30 23.40 -26.26 -3.85
C LEU A 30 24.42 -25.11 -3.88
N LEU A 31 24.54 -24.36 -2.79
CA LEU A 31 25.53 -23.28 -2.68
C LEU A 31 26.96 -23.80 -2.79
N GLN A 32 27.27 -24.95 -2.17
CA GLN A 32 28.58 -25.59 -2.30
C GLN A 32 28.89 -26.01 -3.74
N THR A 33 27.91 -26.62 -4.42
CA THR A 33 28.09 -27.12 -5.79
C THR A 33 28.20 -26.00 -6.81
N TYR A 34 27.37 -24.96 -6.70
CA TYR A 34 27.24 -23.95 -7.75
C TYR A 34 27.92 -22.61 -7.44
N CYS A 35 28.31 -22.36 -6.18
CA CYS A 35 28.89 -21.08 -5.76
C CYS A 35 30.24 -21.23 -5.04
N GLY A 36 30.49 -22.37 -4.39
CA GLY A 36 31.59 -22.55 -3.44
C GLY A 36 33.00 -22.38 -4.06
N ASP A 37 33.17 -22.74 -5.32
CA ASP A 37 34.47 -22.70 -5.99
C ASP A 37 34.95 -21.26 -6.26
N CYS A 38 34.03 -20.33 -6.53
CA CYS A 38 34.33 -18.94 -6.91
C CYS A 38 34.06 -17.92 -5.80
N HIS A 39 33.11 -18.22 -4.90
CA HIS A 39 32.61 -17.27 -3.90
C HIS A 39 32.81 -17.72 -2.45
N ALA A 40 33.47 -18.85 -2.17
CA ALA A 40 33.71 -19.30 -0.80
C ALA A 40 35.17 -19.72 -0.58
N ASN A 41 35.51 -20.10 0.66
CA ASN A 41 36.83 -20.62 1.03
C ASN A 41 38.01 -19.68 0.68
N GLY A 42 37.78 -18.36 0.72
CA GLY A 42 38.76 -17.34 0.37
C GLY A 42 38.75 -16.92 -1.10
N ALA A 43 37.95 -17.57 -1.95
CA ALA A 43 37.63 -17.06 -3.28
C ALA A 43 36.57 -15.94 -3.17
N SER A 44 36.73 -14.91 -4.01
CA SER A 44 35.85 -13.73 -4.02
C SER A 44 35.77 -13.15 -5.43
N GLU A 45 35.35 -13.98 -6.38
CA GLU A 45 35.14 -13.52 -7.75
C GLU A 45 34.06 -12.43 -7.78
N GLY A 46 34.28 -11.40 -8.61
CA GLY A 46 33.42 -10.22 -8.64
C GLY A 46 33.39 -9.42 -7.32
N GLY A 47 34.31 -9.68 -6.38
CA GLY A 47 34.33 -9.06 -5.05
C GLY A 47 33.27 -9.62 -4.09
N LEU A 48 32.64 -10.75 -4.43
CA LEU A 48 31.62 -11.40 -3.62
C LEU A 48 32.18 -12.65 -2.95
N SER A 49 32.18 -12.67 -1.61
CA SER A 49 32.41 -13.86 -0.79
C SER A 49 31.14 -14.18 0.00
N ILE A 50 30.77 -15.45 0.05
CA ILE A 50 29.59 -15.96 0.74
C ILE A 50 29.98 -16.98 1.80
N GLU A 51 29.26 -16.98 2.92
CA GLU A 51 29.36 -18.05 3.90
C GLU A 51 28.27 -19.09 3.71
N LEU A 52 28.69 -20.34 3.57
CA LEU A 52 27.82 -21.43 3.11
C LEU A 52 27.03 -22.07 4.25
N ALA A 53 27.38 -21.80 5.51
CA ALA A 53 26.78 -22.47 6.67
C ALA A 53 25.68 -21.64 7.36
N ALA A 54 25.79 -20.32 7.35
CA ALA A 54 24.89 -19.42 8.06
C ALA A 54 24.93 -18.01 7.47
N VAL A 55 23.86 -17.24 7.68
CA VAL A 55 23.73 -15.84 7.24
C VAL A 55 23.46 -14.93 8.44
N ASP A 56 24.20 -13.83 8.57
CA ASP A 56 23.87 -12.75 9.50
C ASP A 56 22.85 -11.81 8.84
N TRP A 57 21.57 -11.97 9.17
CA TRP A 57 20.48 -11.14 8.63
C TRP A 57 20.33 -9.79 9.34
N GLN A 58 21.12 -9.51 10.39
CA GLN A 58 21.05 -8.21 11.09
C GLN A 58 21.94 -7.16 10.42
N GLU A 59 22.82 -7.58 9.52
CA GLU A 59 23.71 -6.72 8.75
C GLU A 59 23.04 -6.30 7.43
N SER A 60 22.88 -4.99 7.20
CA SER A 60 22.27 -4.48 5.96
C SER A 60 23.03 -4.90 4.72
N GLU A 61 24.37 -4.92 4.78
CA GLU A 61 25.23 -5.36 3.67
C GLU A 61 25.01 -6.85 3.34
N SER A 62 24.68 -7.67 4.34
CA SER A 62 24.34 -9.08 4.13
C SER A 62 23.01 -9.21 3.39
N ILE A 63 22.00 -8.41 3.75
CA ILE A 63 20.71 -8.37 3.04
C ILE A 63 20.92 -7.94 1.58
N GLU A 64 21.61 -6.83 1.34
CA GLU A 64 21.91 -6.32 -0.01
C GLU A 64 22.67 -7.37 -0.86
N ARG A 65 23.62 -8.07 -0.23
CA ARG A 65 24.38 -9.16 -0.87
C ARG A 65 23.46 -10.29 -1.31
N TRP A 66 22.55 -10.75 -0.44
CA TRP A 66 21.62 -11.83 -0.76
C TRP A 66 20.52 -11.41 -1.75
N GLU A 67 20.11 -10.14 -1.76
CA GLU A 67 19.24 -9.56 -2.81
C GLU A 67 19.92 -9.63 -4.19
N SER A 68 21.20 -9.27 -4.27
CA SER A 68 21.99 -9.37 -5.50
C SER A 68 22.18 -10.82 -5.95
N ILE A 69 22.48 -11.74 -5.03
CA ILE A 69 22.56 -13.18 -5.32
C ILE A 69 21.23 -13.68 -5.89
N HIS A 70 20.10 -13.32 -5.25
CA HIS A 70 18.77 -13.69 -5.74
C HIS A 70 18.52 -13.16 -7.17
N GLU A 71 18.83 -11.89 -7.44
CA GLU A 71 18.67 -11.29 -8.77
C GLU A 71 19.52 -12.02 -9.83
N MET A 72 20.78 -12.31 -9.53
CA MET A 72 21.69 -12.98 -10.47
C MET A 72 21.28 -14.42 -10.76
N VAL A 73 20.88 -15.17 -9.73
CA VAL A 73 20.46 -16.57 -9.88
C VAL A 73 19.09 -16.66 -10.57
N SER A 74 18.13 -15.81 -10.20
CA SER A 74 16.78 -15.79 -10.79
C SER A 74 16.79 -15.43 -12.27
N ARG A 75 17.74 -14.57 -12.70
CA ARG A 75 17.95 -14.22 -14.11
C ARG A 75 18.77 -15.23 -14.90
N GLY A 76 19.31 -16.26 -14.25
CA GLY A 76 20.18 -17.23 -14.92
C GLY A 76 21.55 -16.66 -15.34
N ILE A 77 21.98 -15.57 -14.70
CA ILE A 77 23.30 -14.95 -14.93
C ILE A 77 24.38 -15.69 -14.15
N MET A 78 24.04 -16.14 -12.94
CA MET A 78 24.89 -16.98 -12.10
C MET A 78 24.30 -18.41 -11.96
N PRO A 79 25.15 -19.45 -11.94
CA PRO A 79 26.60 -19.43 -12.23
C PRO A 79 26.93 -18.98 -13.67
N PRO A 80 28.18 -18.62 -14.00
CA PRO A 80 28.53 -18.21 -15.36
C PRO A 80 28.42 -19.38 -16.36
N PRO A 81 28.30 -19.13 -17.67
CA PRO A 81 28.02 -20.18 -18.67
C PRO A 81 29.09 -21.29 -18.79
N ASP A 82 30.30 -21.03 -18.31
CA ASP A 82 31.44 -21.95 -18.28
C ASP A 82 31.53 -22.78 -16.99
N ALA A 83 30.66 -22.51 -16.01
CA ALA A 83 30.50 -23.31 -14.78
C ALA A 83 29.28 -24.22 -14.85
N ASP A 84 29.24 -25.21 -13.95
CA ASP A 84 28.09 -26.10 -13.80
C ASP A 84 26.82 -25.31 -13.47
N GLN A 85 25.74 -25.61 -14.18
CA GLN A 85 24.46 -24.90 -14.07
C GLN A 85 23.45 -25.71 -13.25
N PRO A 86 22.72 -25.08 -12.31
CA PRO A 86 21.62 -25.75 -11.64
C PRO A 86 20.49 -26.06 -12.63
N SER A 87 19.85 -27.20 -12.43
CA SER A 87 18.59 -27.53 -13.12
C SER A 87 17.49 -26.50 -12.78
N PRO A 88 16.40 -26.43 -13.57
CA PRO A 88 15.30 -25.53 -13.26
C PRO A 88 14.71 -25.72 -11.86
N ASP A 89 14.62 -26.97 -11.38
CA ASP A 89 14.07 -27.30 -10.08
C ASP A 89 15.02 -26.86 -8.94
N GLU A 90 16.33 -27.13 -9.07
CA GLU A 90 17.34 -26.69 -8.10
C GLU A 90 17.45 -25.16 -8.05
N ARG A 91 17.37 -24.49 -9.20
CA ARG A 91 17.35 -23.03 -9.26
C ARG A 91 16.13 -22.48 -8.53
N ALA A 92 14.96 -23.06 -8.78
CA ALA A 92 13.72 -22.66 -8.11
C ALA A 92 13.80 -22.90 -6.59
N GLU A 93 14.35 -24.04 -6.15
CA GLU A 93 14.58 -24.35 -4.74
C GLU A 93 15.47 -23.29 -4.08
N LEU A 94 16.61 -22.97 -4.70
CA LEU A 94 17.54 -21.97 -4.21
C LEU A 94 16.90 -20.58 -4.16
N THR A 95 16.28 -20.12 -5.25
CA THR A 95 15.67 -18.77 -5.30
C THR A 95 14.52 -18.64 -4.32
N ASN A 96 13.70 -19.67 -4.15
CA ASN A 96 12.58 -19.66 -3.21
C ASN A 96 13.05 -19.60 -1.76
N TRP A 97 14.14 -20.30 -1.43
CA TRP A 97 14.74 -20.17 -0.10
C TRP A 97 15.26 -18.75 0.16
N ILE A 98 15.98 -18.16 -0.80
CA ILE A 98 16.49 -16.79 -0.65
C ILE A 98 15.32 -15.79 -0.53
N ASP A 99 14.29 -15.93 -1.37
CA ASP A 99 13.10 -15.06 -1.36
C ASP A 99 12.37 -15.11 -0.02
N GLN A 100 12.16 -16.30 0.56
CA GLN A 100 11.54 -16.44 1.88
C GLN A 100 12.39 -15.82 2.99
N ALA A 101 13.70 -16.00 2.93
CA ALA A 101 14.61 -15.39 3.90
C ALA A 101 14.58 -13.85 3.78
N LEU A 102 14.67 -13.31 2.58
CA LEU A 102 14.57 -11.87 2.33
C LEU A 102 13.20 -11.31 2.71
N CYS A 103 12.10 -12.00 2.47
CA CYS A 103 10.77 -11.56 2.92
C CYS A 103 10.66 -11.47 4.45
N LYS A 104 11.40 -12.33 5.17
CA LYS A 104 11.41 -12.37 6.65
C LYS A 104 12.36 -11.32 7.24
N HIS A 105 13.47 -11.04 6.56
CA HIS A 105 14.60 -10.30 7.13
C HIS A 105 14.87 -8.95 6.48
N SER A 106 14.55 -8.78 5.19
CA SER A 106 14.68 -7.50 4.53
C SER A 106 13.68 -6.51 5.15
N PRO A 107 14.10 -5.30 5.52
CA PRO A 107 13.17 -4.28 5.98
C PRO A 107 12.11 -4.07 4.90
N ILE A 108 10.84 -3.95 5.30
CA ILE A 108 9.76 -3.60 4.37
C ILE A 108 10.15 -2.27 3.68
N GLY A 109 10.61 -2.34 2.43
CA GLY A 109 11.27 -1.21 1.78
C GLY A 109 11.66 -1.47 0.33
N GLY A 110 11.79 -0.37 -0.43
CA GLY A 110 11.98 -0.34 -1.89
C GLY A 110 11.17 0.80 -2.50
N THR A 111 10.00 1.08 -1.94
CA THR A 111 9.24 2.32 -2.12
C THR A 111 8.33 2.48 -0.89
N PRO A 112 8.29 3.62 -0.19
CA PRO A 112 7.36 3.81 0.91
C PRO A 112 5.93 3.62 0.42
N LEU A 113 5.12 2.87 1.17
CA LEU A 113 3.69 2.76 0.89
C LEU A 113 3.10 4.17 0.86
N ARG A 114 2.42 4.50 -0.24
CA ARG A 114 1.82 5.81 -0.46
C ARG A 114 0.36 5.66 -0.85
N ARG A 115 -0.44 6.65 -0.47
CA ARG A 115 -1.78 6.81 -1.05
C ARG A 115 -1.68 7.30 -2.50
N LEU A 116 -2.77 7.17 -3.24
CA LEU A 116 -2.94 7.93 -4.48
C LEU A 116 -3.01 9.42 -4.12
N ASN A 117 -2.34 10.25 -4.93
CA ASN A 117 -2.53 11.69 -4.85
C ASN A 117 -3.91 12.06 -5.41
N ARG A 118 -4.34 13.30 -5.22
CA ARG A 118 -5.66 13.80 -5.61
C ARG A 118 -5.95 13.60 -7.11
N ARG A 119 -4.95 13.82 -7.96
CA ARG A 119 -5.08 13.68 -9.43
C ARG A 119 -5.17 12.21 -9.82
N GLU A 120 -4.31 11.38 -9.25
CA GLU A 120 -4.30 9.93 -9.44
C GLU A 120 -5.62 9.33 -8.98
N TYR A 121 -6.11 9.70 -7.79
CA TYR A 121 -7.39 9.24 -7.27
C TYR A 121 -8.55 9.61 -8.20
N ALA A 122 -8.63 10.87 -8.63
CA ALA A 122 -9.68 11.31 -9.56
C ALA A 122 -9.63 10.53 -10.89
N ALA A 123 -8.44 10.36 -11.47
CA ALA A 123 -8.25 9.60 -12.70
C ALA A 123 -8.61 8.11 -12.53
N THR A 124 -8.25 7.50 -11.40
CA THR A 124 -8.61 6.11 -11.10
C THR A 124 -10.12 5.95 -10.99
N ILE A 125 -10.83 6.83 -10.26
CA ILE A 125 -12.29 6.80 -10.16
C ILE A 125 -12.95 6.99 -11.53
N ASP A 126 -12.48 7.97 -12.31
CA ASP A 126 -13.00 8.24 -13.64
C ASP A 126 -12.89 7.02 -14.57
N GLN A 127 -11.74 6.34 -14.53
CA GLN A 127 -11.48 5.15 -15.33
C GLN A 127 -12.28 3.93 -14.84
N LEU A 128 -12.29 3.66 -13.53
CA LEU A 128 -12.97 2.49 -12.96
C LEU A 128 -14.48 2.54 -13.21
N PHE A 129 -15.08 3.72 -13.14
CA PHE A 129 -16.52 3.90 -13.29
C PHE A 129 -16.93 4.53 -14.63
N SER A 130 -15.97 4.79 -15.52
CA SER A 130 -16.20 5.36 -16.86
C SER A 130 -17.04 6.65 -16.84
N LEU A 131 -16.72 7.58 -15.92
CA LEU A 131 -17.53 8.77 -15.66
C LEU A 131 -17.32 9.90 -16.67
N GLY A 132 -16.23 9.86 -17.46
CA GLY A 132 -16.02 10.77 -18.59
C GLY A 132 -15.61 12.19 -18.20
N GLY A 133 -14.83 12.35 -17.13
CA GLY A 133 -14.31 13.63 -16.65
C GLY A 133 -14.58 13.91 -15.18
N TYR A 134 -14.62 12.88 -14.34
CA TYR A 134 -14.80 13.01 -12.90
C TYR A 134 -13.71 13.91 -12.27
N ARG A 135 -14.14 14.73 -11.32
CA ARG A 135 -13.28 15.57 -10.49
C ARG A 135 -13.67 15.38 -9.05
N VAL A 136 -12.67 15.27 -8.17
CA VAL A 136 -12.92 15.31 -6.74
C VAL A 136 -13.51 16.67 -6.32
N PRO A 137 -14.30 16.73 -5.24
CA PRO A 137 -14.79 17.98 -4.68
C PRO A 137 -13.66 18.95 -4.32
N GLU A 138 -13.94 20.25 -4.34
CA GLU A 138 -12.99 21.29 -3.89
C GLU A 138 -12.64 21.17 -2.40
N SER A 139 -13.47 20.47 -1.61
CA SER A 139 -13.18 20.15 -0.21
C SER A 139 -12.13 19.05 -0.05
N PHE A 140 -11.77 18.32 -1.13
CA PHE A 140 -10.78 17.27 -1.06
C PHE A 140 -9.40 17.86 -0.75
N PRO A 141 -8.70 17.42 0.33
CA PRO A 141 -7.45 18.01 0.75
C PRO A 141 -6.39 18.04 -0.35
N PRO A 142 -5.59 19.11 -0.47
CA PRO A 142 -4.47 19.16 -1.39
C PRO A 142 -3.36 18.20 -0.96
N ASP A 143 -2.58 17.74 -1.94
CA ASP A 143 -1.36 16.97 -1.68
C ASP A 143 -0.19 17.91 -1.37
N ASN A 144 0.76 17.41 -0.58
CA ASN A 144 2.04 18.10 -0.39
C ASN A 144 2.95 17.78 -1.58
N ASP A 145 3.69 18.79 -2.03
CA ASP A 145 4.75 18.61 -3.01
C ASP A 145 6.07 18.27 -2.30
N ALA A 146 6.79 17.27 -2.82
CA ALA A 146 8.21 17.06 -2.49
C ALA A 146 9.06 17.11 -3.75
N ASN A 147 10.11 17.93 -3.73
CA ASN A 147 11.02 18.15 -4.86
C ASN A 147 10.28 18.58 -6.15
N GLY A 148 9.14 19.26 -6.01
CA GLY A 148 8.29 19.69 -7.14
C GLY A 148 7.36 18.61 -7.71
N PHE A 149 7.23 17.47 -7.03
CA PHE A 149 6.36 16.37 -7.42
C PHE A 149 5.32 16.07 -6.33
N ASP A 150 4.07 15.84 -6.75
CA ASP A 150 2.92 15.52 -5.88
C ASP A 150 2.67 14.00 -5.76
N ASN A 151 3.59 13.16 -6.24
CA ASN A 151 3.46 11.69 -6.25
C ASN A 151 4.53 10.96 -5.42
N GLN A 152 5.35 11.71 -4.66
CA GLN A 152 6.41 11.16 -3.84
C GLN A 152 5.84 10.58 -2.54
N GLY A 153 6.12 9.31 -2.26
CA GLY A 153 5.50 8.61 -1.14
C GLY A 153 5.81 9.21 0.23
N GLU A 154 7.00 9.77 0.42
CA GLU A 154 7.39 10.47 1.66
C GLU A 154 6.54 11.71 1.96
N ALA A 155 6.03 12.40 0.93
CA ALA A 155 5.20 13.59 1.09
C ALA A 155 3.71 13.28 1.23
N LEU A 156 3.27 12.11 0.78
CA LEU A 156 1.87 11.68 0.72
C LEU A 156 1.40 11.06 2.03
N VAL A 157 1.45 11.85 3.10
CA VAL A 157 0.95 11.46 4.43
C VAL A 157 -0.58 11.36 4.40
N VAL A 158 -1.12 10.33 5.07
CA VAL A 158 -2.56 10.17 5.29
C VAL A 158 -2.96 10.92 6.57
N ALA A 159 -3.61 12.08 6.41
CA ALA A 159 -4.22 12.79 7.54
C ALA A 159 -5.71 12.45 7.70
N GLY A 160 -6.29 12.72 8.86
CA GLY A 160 -7.72 12.45 9.12
C GLY A 160 -8.66 13.07 8.10
N SER A 161 -8.37 14.28 7.62
CA SER A 161 -9.14 14.97 6.58
C SER A 161 -9.15 14.22 5.25
N HIS A 162 -8.10 13.47 4.92
CA HIS A 162 -8.07 12.65 3.70
C HIS A 162 -9.01 11.45 3.84
N LEU A 163 -9.06 10.81 5.02
CA LEU A 163 -9.96 9.69 5.26
C LEU A 163 -11.43 10.11 5.19
N GLU A 164 -11.74 11.28 5.76
CA GLU A 164 -13.08 11.88 5.68
C GLU A 164 -13.46 12.18 4.22
N ALA A 165 -12.60 12.90 3.49
CA ALA A 165 -12.86 13.22 2.09
C ALA A 165 -12.98 11.97 1.20
N LEU A 166 -12.19 10.92 1.45
CA LEU A 166 -12.30 9.64 0.74
C LEU A 166 -13.64 8.95 1.02
N ALA A 167 -14.12 8.95 2.27
CA ALA A 167 -15.41 8.37 2.62
C ALA A 167 -16.59 9.15 2.02
N GLU A 168 -16.53 10.48 2.07
CA GLU A 168 -17.54 11.36 1.46
C GLU A 168 -17.60 11.18 -0.06
N THR A 169 -16.44 11.19 -0.73
CA THR A 169 -16.38 10.99 -2.18
C THR A 169 -16.85 9.60 -2.59
N ALA A 170 -16.47 8.55 -1.85
CA ALA A 170 -16.97 7.21 -2.09
C ALA A 170 -18.51 7.14 -1.99
N THR A 171 -19.10 7.83 -1.03
CA THR A 171 -20.56 7.92 -0.87
C THR A 171 -21.19 8.63 -2.07
N GLN A 172 -20.63 9.77 -2.49
CA GLN A 172 -21.13 10.52 -3.65
C GLN A 172 -21.06 9.71 -4.95
N ILE A 173 -19.96 8.99 -5.16
CA ILE A 173 -19.80 8.10 -6.32
C ILE A 173 -20.82 6.95 -6.25
N ALA A 174 -21.04 6.38 -5.06
CA ALA A 174 -22.04 5.33 -4.87
C ALA A 174 -23.45 5.85 -5.17
N ASP A 175 -23.82 7.03 -4.71
CA ASP A 175 -25.12 7.66 -4.99
C ASP A 175 -25.27 8.01 -6.49
N LEU A 176 -24.19 8.33 -7.19
CA LEU A 176 -24.23 8.57 -8.63
C LEU A 176 -24.54 7.28 -9.42
N ILE A 177 -23.94 6.16 -9.01
CA ILE A 177 -24.07 4.86 -9.68
C ILE A 177 -25.36 4.14 -9.25
N PHE A 178 -25.68 4.22 -7.97
CA PHE A 178 -26.83 3.60 -7.31
C PHE A 178 -27.66 4.67 -6.61
N PRO A 179 -28.42 5.48 -7.37
CA PRO A 179 -29.16 6.60 -6.79
C PRO A 179 -30.17 6.10 -5.75
N PRO A 180 -30.23 6.77 -4.58
CA PRO A 180 -31.22 6.44 -3.57
C PRO A 180 -32.63 6.61 -4.15
N PRO A 181 -33.61 5.84 -3.66
CA PRO A 181 -34.97 5.93 -4.16
C PRO A 181 -35.46 7.37 -4.06
N ALA A 182 -36.02 7.88 -5.16
CA ALA A 182 -36.53 9.24 -5.22
C ALA A 182 -37.54 9.44 -4.08
N LYS A 183 -37.33 10.48 -3.27
CA LYS A 183 -38.32 10.90 -2.28
C LYS A 183 -39.56 11.35 -3.03
N THR A 184 -40.62 10.54 -3.01
CA THR A 184 -41.90 10.92 -3.60
C THR A 184 -42.50 12.04 -2.76
N VAL A 185 -42.55 13.26 -3.29
CA VAL A 185 -43.34 14.33 -2.68
C VAL A 185 -44.81 13.98 -2.92
N PRO A 186 -45.62 13.78 -1.86
CA PRO A 186 -47.03 13.47 -2.06
C PRO A 186 -47.68 14.63 -2.82
N ALA A 187 -48.37 14.32 -3.91
CA ALA A 187 -49.13 15.33 -4.64
C ALA A 187 -50.21 15.90 -3.70
N LYS A 188 -50.09 17.19 -3.37
CA LYS A 188 -51.10 17.89 -2.58
C LYS A 188 -52.04 18.61 -3.54
N THR A 189 -53.29 18.15 -3.61
CA THR A 189 -54.35 18.93 -4.26
C THR A 189 -54.86 19.93 -3.24
N VAL A 190 -54.73 21.22 -3.54
CA VAL A 190 -55.32 22.30 -2.74
C VAL A 190 -56.43 22.93 -3.57
N ARG A 191 -57.61 23.06 -2.97
CA ARG A 191 -58.68 23.87 -3.54
C ARG A 191 -58.55 25.26 -2.96
N ILE A 192 -58.31 26.24 -3.81
CA ILE A 192 -58.17 27.66 -3.43
C ILE A 192 -59.45 28.36 -3.88
N LEU A 193 -60.10 29.07 -2.96
CA LEU A 193 -61.27 29.89 -3.26
C LEU A 193 -60.87 31.32 -3.66
N PRO A 194 -61.72 32.08 -4.36
CA PRO A 194 -61.39 33.44 -4.80
C PRO A 194 -61.02 34.42 -3.67
N ASP A 195 -61.55 34.22 -2.46
CA ASP A 195 -61.25 35.00 -1.25
C ASP A 195 -59.90 34.66 -0.61
N GLU A 196 -59.30 33.52 -0.98
CA GLU A 196 -57.96 33.08 -0.56
C GLU A 196 -56.86 33.52 -1.56
N MET A 197 -57.24 34.22 -2.63
CA MET A 197 -56.31 34.77 -3.61
C MET A 197 -55.95 36.22 -3.26
N VAL A 198 -54.66 36.53 -3.20
CA VAL A 198 -54.17 37.87 -2.86
C VAL A 198 -53.39 38.45 -4.04
N ILE A 199 -53.55 39.76 -4.26
CA ILE A 199 -52.70 40.51 -5.18
C ILE A 199 -51.32 40.67 -4.53
N SER A 200 -50.38 39.82 -4.93
CA SER A 200 -48.95 40.04 -4.65
C SER A 200 -48.38 40.94 -5.73
N TYR A 201 -47.85 42.11 -5.37
CA TYR A 201 -47.21 43.01 -6.34
C TYR A 201 -45.95 42.43 -7.01
N SER A 202 -45.33 41.39 -6.42
CA SER A 202 -44.16 40.71 -6.98
C SER A 202 -44.50 39.46 -7.80
N SER A 203 -45.71 38.92 -7.66
CA SER A 203 -46.10 37.63 -8.25
C SER A 203 -47.38 37.68 -9.09
N ALA A 204 -48.15 38.76 -9.01
CA ALA A 204 -49.33 38.97 -9.84
C ALA A 204 -48.95 39.62 -11.17
N LEU A 205 -49.32 38.97 -12.28
CA LEU A 205 -49.06 39.44 -13.64
C LEU A 205 -50.36 39.41 -14.43
N VAL A 206 -50.60 40.43 -15.27
CA VAL A 206 -51.67 40.39 -16.26
C VAL A 206 -51.22 39.54 -17.44
N VAL A 207 -51.95 38.47 -17.73
CA VAL A 207 -51.72 37.61 -18.89
C VAL A 207 -53.04 37.55 -19.67
N ASP A 208 -53.01 37.91 -20.94
CA ASP A 208 -54.18 37.91 -21.85
C ASP A 208 -55.38 38.73 -21.33
N GLY A 209 -55.12 39.88 -20.70
CA GLY A 209 -56.16 40.77 -20.18
C GLY A 209 -56.81 40.31 -18.87
N ALA A 210 -56.35 39.20 -18.28
CA ALA A 210 -56.78 38.71 -16.97
C ALA A 210 -55.64 38.83 -15.94
N MET A 211 -55.94 39.35 -14.75
CA MET A 211 -54.98 39.42 -13.64
C MET A 211 -54.82 38.03 -13.01
N ARG A 212 -53.61 37.46 -13.07
CA ARG A 212 -53.29 36.23 -12.33
C ARG A 212 -52.93 36.59 -10.90
N LEU A 213 -53.68 36.06 -9.95
CA LEU A 213 -53.44 36.24 -8.51
C LEU A 213 -52.52 35.14 -7.98
N ALA A 214 -51.84 35.43 -6.88
CA ALA A 214 -51.07 34.44 -6.14
C ALA A 214 -51.91 33.94 -4.96
N SER A 215 -51.87 32.63 -4.69
CA SER A 215 -52.42 32.09 -3.45
C SER A 215 -51.60 32.62 -2.28
N SER A 216 -52.24 33.03 -1.19
CA SER A 216 -51.52 33.39 0.06
C SER A 216 -51.06 32.15 0.86
N GLY A 217 -50.88 31.02 0.16
CA GLY A 217 -50.62 29.71 0.76
C GLY A 217 -49.22 29.58 1.33
#